data_AF-A0A2N3E7N7-F1
#
_entry.id   AF-A0A2N3E7N7-F1
#
_cell.length_a   1.000
_cell.length_b   1.000
_cell.length_c   1.000
_cell.angle_alpha   90.00
_cell.angle_beta   90.00
_cell.angle_gamma   90.00
#
_symmetry.space_group_name_H-M   'P 1'
#
loop_
_entity.id
_entity.type
_entity.pdbx_description
1 polymer ?
#
loop_
_entity_poly.entity_id
_entity_poly.type
_entity_poly.pdbx_seq_one_letter_code
_entity_poly.pdbx_strand_id
1 'polypeptide(L)' 'MRDLVKTMTYASLHFTVGFAVTYALTGQLAIAAGVALIEPSVNTVVFFLHEKVWAHYPATAIDIFGHGHGAGPVPAA' A
#
# COMPACT_ATOMS: atom_id res chain seq x y z
N MET A 1 20.59 -8.08 -1.98
CA MET A 1 20.95 -7.01 -2.94
C MET A 1 20.19 -7.08 -4.26
N ARG A 2 19.91 -8.27 -4.84
CA ARG A 2 19.13 -8.39 -6.08
C ARG A 2 17.71 -7.77 -6.00
N ASP A 3 17.04 -7.89 -4.85
CA ASP A 3 15.66 -7.39 -4.71
C ASP A 3 15.57 -5.87 -4.63
N LEU A 4 16.55 -5.22 -3.98
CA LEU A 4 16.67 -3.76 -3.98
C LEU A 4 16.92 -3.23 -5.40
N VAL A 5 17.83 -3.87 -6.15
CA VAL A 5 18.09 -3.50 -7.56
C VAL A 5 16.82 -3.68 -8.40
N LYS A 6 16.08 -4.77 -8.21
CA LYS A 6 14.82 -5.01 -8.93
C LYS A 6 13.78 -3.93 -8.63
N THR A 7 13.67 -3.53 -7.37
CA THR A 7 12.76 -2.47 -6.92
C THR A 7 13.17 -1.11 -7.49
N MET A 8 14.47 -0.79 -7.47
CA MET A 8 14.99 0.47 -8.02
C MET A 8 14.85 0.55 -9.55
N THR A 9 15.09 -0.55 -10.26
CA THR A 9 14.90 -0.61 -11.72
C THR A 9 13.43 -0.42 -12.08
N TYR A 10 12.52 -1.05 -11.33
CA TYR A 10 11.08 -0.87 -11.53
C TYR A 10 10.66 0.59 -11.30
N ALA A 11 11.10 1.21 -10.20
CA ALA A 11 10.82 2.62 -9.91
C ALA A 11 11.39 3.57 -10.98
N SER A 12 12.61 3.31 -11.45
CA SER A 12 13.26 4.11 -12.50
C SER A 12 12.52 4.00 -13.84
N LEU A 13 12.10 2.80 -14.24
CA LEU A 13 11.30 2.59 -15.44
C LEU A 13 9.97 3.33 -15.36
N HIS A 14 9.30 3.24 -14.22
CA HIS A 14 8.03 3.91 -13.98
C HIS A 14 8.14 5.44 -14.15
N PHE A 15 9.12 6.05 -13.48
CA PHE A 15 9.40 7.48 -13.60
C PHE A 15 9.76 7.86 -15.03
N THR A 16 10.60 7.08 -15.71
CA THR A 16 11.06 7.37 -17.07
C THR A 16 9.92 7.29 -18.08
N VAL A 17 9.06 6.28 -17.99
CA VAL A 17 7.91 6.12 -18.91
C VAL A 17 6.88 7.22 -18.67
N GLY A 18 6.51 7.50 -17.41
CA GLY A 18 5.56 8.57 -17.07
C GLY A 18 6.07 9.94 -17.51
N PHE A 19 7.37 10.21 -17.28
CA PHE A 19 8.03 11.42 -17.75
C PHE A 19 8.04 11.50 -19.28
N ALA A 20 8.45 10.44 -19.98
CA ALA A 20 8.57 10.42 -21.43
C ALA A 20 7.23 10.63 -22.13
N VAL A 21 6.16 9.97 -21.67
CA VAL A 21 4.81 10.13 -22.21
C VAL A 21 4.30 11.56 -21.97
N THR A 22 4.42 12.06 -20.74
CA THR A 22 3.97 13.41 -20.42
C THR A 22 4.74 14.47 -21.20
N TYR A 23 6.07 14.32 -21.30
CA TYR A 23 6.92 15.21 -22.05
C TYR A 23 6.63 15.16 -23.56
N ALA A 24 6.38 13.98 -24.13
CA ALA A 24 5.99 13.84 -25.53
C ALA A 24 4.66 14.54 -25.84
N LEU A 25 3.71 14.55 -24.89
CA LEU A 25 2.40 15.17 -25.07
C LEU A 25 2.41 16.68 -24.80
N THR A 26 3.16 17.14 -23.80
CA THR A 26 3.15 18.56 -23.36
C THR A 26 4.32 19.38 -23.87
N GLY A 27 5.42 18.73 -24.28
CA GLY A 27 6.68 19.39 -24.63
C GLY A 27 7.38 20.10 -23.47
N GLN A 28 6.85 20.01 -22.25
CA GLN A 28 7.26 20.85 -21.13
C GLN A 28 7.83 20.02 -19.97
N LEU A 29 9.12 20.24 -19.68
CA LEU A 29 9.89 19.48 -18.69
C LEU A 29 9.29 19.58 -17.27
N ALA A 30 8.77 20.77 -16.91
CA ALA A 30 8.18 21.02 -15.61
C ALA A 30 6.91 20.19 -15.36
N ILE A 31 6.07 20.02 -16.39
CA ILE A 31 4.84 19.23 -16.27
C ILE A 31 5.19 17.74 -16.20
N ALA A 32 6.13 17.27 -17.01
CA ALA A 32 6.60 15.89 -16.99
C ALA A 32 7.20 15.49 -15.63
N ALA A 33 8.04 16.36 -15.04
CA ALA A 33 8.59 16.13 -13.71
C ALA A 33 7.51 16.16 -12.62
N GLY A 34 6.54 17.08 -12.73
CA GLY A 34 5.42 17.16 -11.80
C GLY A 34 4.56 15.90 -11.80
N VAL A 35 4.19 15.40 -13.00
CA VAL A 35 3.37 14.19 -13.15
C VAL A 35 4.07 12.96 -12.60
N ALA A 36 5.37 12.81 -12.87
CA ALA A 36 6.15 11.66 -12.41
C ALA A 36 6.23 11.56 -10.87
N LEU A 37 6.05 12.66 -10.14
CA LEU A 37 5.93 12.69 -8.67
C LEU A 37 4.49 12.66 -8.17
N ILE A 38 3.53 13.09 -8.99
CA ILE A 38 2.12 13.15 -8.62
C ILE A 38 1.56 11.75 -8.38
N GLU A 39 1.94 10.78 -9.21
CA GLU A 39 1.41 9.42 -9.12
C GLU A 39 1.72 8.73 -7.78
N PRO A 40 2.98 8.66 -7.29
CA PRO A 40 3.25 8.08 -5.98
C PRO A 40 2.65 8.89 -4.83
N SER A 41 2.52 10.21 -4.99
CA SER A 41 1.89 11.09 -3.99
C SER A 41 0.39 10.80 -3.87
N VAL A 42 -0.31 10.73 -5.00
CA VAL A 42 -1.74 10.42 -5.06
C VAL A 42 -1.98 9.00 -4.56
N ASN A 43 -1.16 8.02 -4.97
CA ASN A 43 -1.28 6.64 -4.49
C ASN A 43 -1.16 6.56 -2.96
N THR A 44 -0.22 7.31 -2.37
CA THR A 44 -0.05 7.36 -0.91
C THR A 44 -1.26 8.01 -0.22
N VAL A 45 -1.75 9.14 -0.75
CA VAL A 45 -2.91 9.85 -0.18
C VAL A 45 -4.18 9.02 -0.26
N VAL A 46 -4.43 8.40 -1.42
CA VAL A 46 -5.60 7.53 -1.63
C VAL A 46 -5.53 6.33 -0.70
N PHE A 47 -4.37 5.68 -0.57
CA PHE A 47 -4.20 4.55 0.36
C PHE A 47 -4.43 4.97 1.81
N PHE A 48 -3.91 6.13 2.22
CA PHE A 48 -4.13 6.66 3.57
C PHE A 48 -5.61 6.94 3.85
N LEU A 49 -6.32 7.55 2.89
CA LEU A 49 -7.76 7.78 3.02
C LEU A 49 -8.55 6.48 3.00
N HIS A 50 -8.17 5.51 2.16
CA HIS A 50 -8.78 4.19 2.11
C HIS A 50 -8.69 3.48 3.46
N GLU A 51 -7.49 3.41 4.05
CA GLU A 51 -7.27 2.86 5.39
C GLU A 51 -8.10 3.58 6.45
N LYS A 52 -8.16 4.92 6.39
CA LYS A 52 -8.93 5.72 7.34
C LYS A 52 -10.44 5.46 7.23
N VAL A 53 -10.96 5.30 6.02
CA VAL A 53 -12.38 4.98 5.75
C VAL A 53 -12.69 3.55 6.21
N TRP A 54 -11.81 2.60 5.92
CA TRP A 54 -12.02 1.20 6.31
C TRP A 54 -11.81 0.95 7.80
N ALA A 55 -10.96 1.72 8.47
CA ALA A 55 -10.82 1.67 9.94
C ALA A 55 -12.11 2.05 10.69
N HIS A 56 -13.09 2.68 10.03
CA HIS A 56 -14.41 2.96 10.61
C HIS A 56 -15.40 1.82 10.42
N TYR A 57 -15.08 0.84 9.58
CA TYR A 57 -15.74 -0.47 9.56
C TYR A 57 -14.85 -1.42 10.35
N PRO A 58 -15.05 -1.58 11.68
CA PRO A 58 -14.42 -2.70 12.36
C PRO A 58 -14.83 -3.93 11.58
N ALA A 59 -13.85 -4.57 10.92
CA ALA A 59 -14.00 -5.93 10.46
C ALA A 59 -14.42 -6.66 11.72
N THR A 60 -15.73 -6.94 11.81
CA THR A 60 -16.30 -7.64 12.95
C THR A 60 -15.58 -8.96 12.88
N ALA A 61 -14.53 -9.09 13.69
CA ALA A 61 -13.82 -10.33 13.84
C ALA A 61 -14.92 -11.27 14.29
N ILE A 62 -15.41 -12.08 13.36
CA ILE A 62 -16.27 -13.19 13.70
C ILE A 62 -15.34 -14.05 14.54
N ASP A 63 -15.48 -13.90 15.85
CA ASP A 63 -14.82 -14.74 16.82
C ASP A 63 -15.51 -16.10 16.72
N ILE A 64 -15.10 -16.88 15.71
CA ILE A 64 -15.55 -18.27 15.50
C ILE A 64 -15.07 -19.14 16.70
N PHE A 65 -14.24 -18.60 17.60
CA PHE A 65 -13.64 -19.27 18.74
C PHE A 65 -14.02 -18.65 20.10
N GLY A 66 -15.26 -18.22 20.27
CA GLY A 66 -15.84 -18.08 21.61
C GLY A 66 -16.91 -19.13 21.84
N HIS A 67 -16.64 -20.19 22.62
CA HIS A 67 -17.49 -20.75 23.69
C HIS A 67 -16.98 -22.11 24.22
N GLY A 68 -16.33 -22.06 25.39
CA GLY A 68 -16.65 -22.95 26.52
C GLY A 68 -15.89 -24.27 26.67
N HIS A 69 -14.96 -24.32 27.61
CA HIS A 69 -14.85 -25.44 28.55
C HIS A 69 -14.15 -25.01 29.85
N GLY A 70 -14.96 -24.71 30.86
CA GLY A 70 -14.55 -24.95 32.25
C GLY A 70 -14.88 -26.39 32.63
N ALA A 71 -13.88 -27.15 33.08
CA ALA A 71 -13.90 -28.38 33.92
C ALA A 71 -12.52 -29.08 33.77
N GLY A 72 -11.73 -29.42 34.78
CA GLY A 72 -11.90 -29.47 36.24
C GLY A 72 -10.53 -29.46 36.95
N PRO A 73 -10.43 -29.89 38.23
CA PRO A 73 -9.24 -29.72 39.04
C PRO A 73 -8.08 -30.60 38.54
N VAL A 74 -6.89 -30.01 38.45
CA VAL A 74 -5.65 -30.71 38.13
C VAL A 74 -5.23 -31.52 39.36
N PRO A 75 -5.17 -32.87 39.31
CA PRO A 75 -4.60 -33.64 40.40
C PRO A 75 -3.08 -33.49 40.37
N ALA A 76 -2.53 -33.04 41.50
CA ALA A 76 -1.10 -33.15 41.79
C ALA A 76 -0.74 -34.62 41.98
N ALA A 77 0.13 -35.15 41.12
CA ALA A 77 0.82 -36.41 41.27
C ALA A 77 2.26 -36.26 40.76
#